data_AF-A0A814PBS0-F1
#
_entry.id   AF-A0A814PBS0-F1
#
_cell.length_a   1.000
_cell.length_b   1.000
_cell.length_c   1.000
_cell.angle_alpha   90.00
_cell.angle_beta   90.00
_cell.angle_gamma   90.00
#
_symmetry.space_group_name_H-M   'P 1'
#
loop_
_entity.id
_entity.type
_entity.pdbx_description
1 polymer ?
#
loop_
_entity_poly.entity_id
_entity_poly.type
_entity_poly.pdbx_seq_one_letter_code
_entity_poly.pdbx_strand_id
1 'polypeptide(L)'
;MRPIRNDQVNLAEQITGEQRFEKTHGKPLYCGYDYMEKLGVNQDLNHIDFGDSVEIDQETETPCFWYCGVTGIMAAIEASKIAQEICITHSPGHMLVTDVKDNDEVLQ
;
A
#
# COMPACT_ATOMS: atom_id res chain seq x y z
N MET A 1 4.75 -2.33 1.06
CA MET A 1 5.92 -1.42 0.96
C MET A 1 6.52 -1.60 -0.42
N ARG A 2 7.07 -0.56 -1.05
CA ARG A 2 7.80 -0.69 -2.31
C ARG A 2 9.22 -0.16 -2.12
N PRO A 3 10.27 -0.92 -2.46
CA PRO A 3 11.63 -0.39 -2.53
C PRO A 3 11.72 0.55 -3.74
N ILE A 4 12.17 1.78 -3.51
CA ILE A 4 12.34 2.79 -4.54
C ILE A 4 13.80 3.19 -4.56
N ARG A 5 14.42 3.23 -5.75
CA ARG A 5 15.80 3.70 -5.87
C ARG A 5 16.00 5.07 -5.21
N ASN A 6 17.12 5.25 -4.53
CA ASN A 6 17.43 6.44 -3.75
C ASN A 6 17.34 7.73 -4.59
N ASP A 7 17.73 7.67 -5.87
CA ASP A 7 17.66 8.81 -6.80
C ASP A 7 16.24 9.06 -7.38
N GLN A 8 15.28 8.18 -7.10
CA GLN A 8 13.92 8.25 -7.64
C GLN A 8 12.85 8.50 -6.57
N VAL A 9 13.19 8.54 -5.28
CA VAL A 9 12.21 8.74 -4.19
C VAL A 9 11.39 10.02 -4.41
N ASN A 10 12.06 11.16 -4.66
CA ASN A 10 11.37 12.42 -4.92
C ASN A 10 10.50 12.37 -6.18
N LEU A 11 10.94 11.66 -7.21
CA LEU A 11 10.18 11.51 -8.45
C LEU A 11 8.93 10.64 -8.22
N ALA A 12 9.06 9.55 -7.46
CA ALA A 12 7.94 8.69 -7.08
C ALA A 12 6.92 9.48 -6.24
N GLU A 13 7.37 10.26 -5.26
CA GLU A 13 6.50 11.16 -4.50
C GLU A 13 5.76 12.17 -5.39
N GLN A 14 6.49 12.82 -6.30
CA GLN A 14 5.91 13.83 -7.18
C GLN A 14 4.87 13.22 -8.12
N ILE A 15 5.21 12.13 -8.82
CA ILE A 15 4.31 11.49 -9.80
C ILE A 15 3.08 10.94 -9.10
N THR A 16 3.27 10.16 -8.02
CA THR A 16 2.14 9.51 -7.33
C THR A 16 1.29 10.49 -6.52
N GLY A 17 1.83 11.66 -6.18
CA GLY A 17 1.11 12.75 -5.53
C GLY A 17 0.29 13.64 -6.49
N GLU A 18 0.35 13.43 -7.80
CA GLU A 18 -0.49 14.18 -8.74
C GLU A 18 -1.98 13.89 -8.51
N GLN A 19 -2.83 14.91 -8.72
CA GLN A 19 -4.28 14.83 -8.47
C GLN A 19 -4.96 13.66 -9.19
N ARG A 20 -4.46 13.28 -10.38
CA ARG A 20 -4.97 12.13 -11.13
C ARG A 20 -4.84 10.78 -10.40
N PHE A 21 -4.04 10.70 -9.35
CA PHE A 21 -3.86 9.49 -8.55
C PHE A 21 -4.50 9.61 -7.16
N GLU A 22 -5.25 10.68 -6.88
CA GLU A 22 -5.84 10.95 -5.56
C GLU A 22 -6.78 9.82 -5.10
N LYS A 23 -7.54 9.21 -6.03
CA LYS A 23 -8.45 8.09 -5.73
C LYS A 23 -7.74 6.72 -5.65
N THR A 24 -6.45 6.67 -5.95
CA THR A 24 -5.64 5.45 -5.86
C THR A 24 -4.86 5.45 -4.53
N HIS A 25 -3.60 5.04 -4.53
CA HIS A 25 -2.73 5.11 -3.35
C HIS A 25 -2.22 6.52 -3.04
N GLY A 26 -2.19 7.43 -4.03
CA GLY A 26 -1.64 8.78 -3.90
C GLY A 26 -0.15 8.81 -3.55
N LYS A 27 0.30 9.93 -2.96
CA LYS A 27 1.66 10.10 -2.45
C LYS A 27 1.97 9.04 -1.37
N PRO A 28 3.21 8.48 -1.29
CA PRO A 28 3.58 7.66 -0.14
C PRO A 28 3.39 8.44 1.16
N LEU A 29 2.94 7.72 2.18
CA LEU A 29 2.81 8.24 3.54
C LEU A 29 4.20 8.52 4.14
N TYR A 30 5.13 7.59 3.97
CA TYR A 30 6.49 7.67 4.47
C TYR A 30 7.47 7.01 3.51
N CYS A 31 8.67 7.58 3.40
CA CYS A 31 9.81 6.98 2.70
C CYS A 31 11.05 7.08 3.60
N GLY A 32 11.73 5.96 3.84
CA GLY A 32 12.91 5.92 4.70
C GLY A 32 12.93 4.72 5.65
N TYR A 33 14.14 4.25 5.97
CA TYR A 33 14.36 3.15 6.92
C TYR A 33 13.94 3.49 8.35
N ASP A 34 14.04 4.76 8.75
CA ASP A 34 13.65 5.23 10.07
C ASP A 34 12.13 5.12 10.32
N TYR A 35 11.33 5.06 9.25
CA TYR A 35 9.90 4.88 9.35
C TYR A 35 9.47 3.42 9.55
N MET A 36 10.34 2.44 9.24
CA MET A 36 10.01 1.03 9.48
C MET A 36 9.72 0.78 10.95
N GLU A 37 10.61 1.23 11.84
CA GLU A 37 10.42 1.08 13.29
C GLU A 37 9.24 1.91 13.79
N LYS A 38 9.09 3.16 13.33
CA LYS A 38 7.98 4.04 13.72
C LYS A 38 6.60 3.45 13.36
N LEU A 39 6.53 2.71 12.26
CA LEU A 39 5.32 2.03 11.80
C LEU A 39 5.14 0.64 12.43
N GLY A 40 6.11 0.15 13.21
CA GLY A 40 6.10 -1.21 13.76
C GLY A 40 6.32 -2.30 12.70
N VAL A 41 6.90 -1.96 11.54
CA VAL A 41 7.22 -2.90 10.48
C VAL A 41 8.51 -3.65 10.83
N ASN A 42 8.49 -4.98 10.71
CA ASN A 42 9.65 -5.82 10.96
C ASN A 42 10.81 -5.46 10.01
N GLN A 43 12.04 -5.48 10.53
CA GLN A 43 13.26 -5.33 9.72
C GLN A 43 13.48 -6.56 8.83
N ASP A 44 13.03 -7.74 9.28
CA ASP A 44 13.01 -8.95 8.46
C ASP A 44 11.78 -8.95 7.55
N LEU A 45 11.98 -8.51 6.31
CA LEU A 45 10.94 -8.44 5.27
C LEU A 45 10.49 -9.82 4.77
N ASN A 46 11.06 -10.92 5.25
CA ASN A 46 10.51 -12.26 5.02
C ASN A 46 9.27 -12.55 5.89
N HIS A 47 9.00 -11.68 6.87
CA HIS A 47 7.87 -11.78 7.78
C HIS A 47 6.96 -10.56 7.63
N ILE A 48 6.03 -10.64 6.69
CA ILE A 48 5.03 -9.61 6.41
C ILE A 48 3.61 -10.12 6.68
N ASP A 49 2.71 -9.21 7.05
CA ASP A 49 1.32 -9.55 7.36
C ASP A 49 0.49 -9.89 6.10
N PHE A 50 0.80 -9.23 4.98
CA PHE A 50 0.02 -9.34 3.74
C PHE A 50 0.90 -9.27 2.49
N GLY A 51 0.62 -10.15 1.53
CA GLY A 51 1.29 -10.19 0.23
C GLY A 51 2.55 -11.05 0.25
N ASP A 52 3.42 -10.79 -0.73
CA ASP A 52 4.70 -11.49 -0.89
C ASP A 52 5.86 -10.63 -0.40
N SER A 53 6.87 -11.26 0.19
CA SER A 53 8.09 -10.58 0.61
C SER A 53 8.83 -10.01 -0.58
N VAL A 54 9.55 -8.91 -0.35
CA VAL A 54 10.37 -8.26 -1.35
C VAL A 54 11.79 -8.08 -0.81
N GLU A 55 12.77 -8.21 -1.68
CA GLU A 55 14.14 -7.83 -1.37
C GLU A 55 14.29 -6.32 -1.45
N ILE A 56 15.20 -5.77 -0.64
CA ILE A 56 15.56 -4.35 -0.67
C ILE A 56 17.07 -4.21 -0.55
N ASP A 57 17.68 -3.49 -1.49
CA ASP A 57 19.09 -3.13 -1.42
C ASP A 57 19.26 -1.85 -0.59
N GLN A 58 19.79 -1.99 0.63
CA GLN A 58 19.96 -0.86 1.56
C GLN A 58 20.93 0.22 1.09
N GLU A 59 21.80 -0.09 0.12
CA GLU A 59 22.74 0.89 -0.43
C GLU A 59 22.09 1.74 -1.53
N THR A 60 21.15 1.17 -2.28
CA THR A 60 20.63 1.79 -3.51
C THR A 60 19.13 2.08 -3.48
N GLU A 61 18.39 1.57 -2.50
CA GLU A 61 16.94 1.67 -2.40
C GLU A 61 16.47 2.18 -1.03
N THR A 62 15.31 2.82 -1.05
CA THR A 62 14.61 3.36 0.11
C THR A 62 13.22 2.73 0.19
N PRO A 63 12.82 2.20 1.36
CA PRO A 63 11.47 1.65 1.53
C PRO A 63 10.46 2.79 1.58
N CYS A 64 9.46 2.73 0.70
CA CYS A 64 8.34 3.67 0.67
C CYS A 64 7.01 2.95 1.00
N PHE A 65 6.20 3.61 1.82
CA PHE A 65 4.98 3.10 2.43
C PHE A 65 3.77 3.90 1.94
N TRP A 66 2.74 3.20 1.49
CA TRP A 66 1.47 3.78 1.03
C TRP A 66 0.32 3.23 1.85
N TYR A 67 -0.77 4.00 1.92
CA TYR A 67 -2.06 3.46 2.35
C TYR A 67 -2.51 2.34 1.40
N CYS A 68 -3.15 1.31 1.93
CA CYS A 68 -3.65 0.17 1.16
C CYS A 68 -5.12 -0.08 1.48
N GLY A 69 -5.90 -0.50 0.48
CA GLY A 69 -7.31 -0.87 0.65
C GLY A 69 -7.54 -2.02 1.64
N VAL A 70 -6.50 -2.80 1.96
CA VAL A 70 -6.55 -3.87 2.96
C VAL A 70 -6.94 -3.36 4.35
N THR A 71 -6.67 -2.09 4.68
CA THR A 71 -7.12 -1.49 5.95
C THR A 71 -8.64 -1.54 6.11
N GLY A 72 -9.40 -1.22 5.05
CA GLY A 72 -10.86 -1.29 5.08
C GLY A 72 -11.38 -2.72 5.20
N ILE A 73 -10.71 -3.67 4.52
CA ILE A 73 -11.01 -5.10 4.63
C ILE A 73 -10.79 -5.60 6.06
N MET A 74 -9.67 -5.24 6.69
CA MET A 74 -9.39 -5.61 8.08
C MET A 74 -10.43 -5.03 9.04
N ALA A 75 -10.78 -3.75 8.90
CA ALA A 75 -11.81 -3.12 9.71
C ALA A 75 -13.17 -3.82 9.57
N ALA A 76 -13.56 -4.19 8.34
CA ALA A 76 -14.80 -4.92 8.10
C ALA A 76 -14.80 -6.33 8.72
N ILE A 77 -13.68 -7.05 8.61
CA ILE A 77 -13.51 -8.38 9.22
C ILE A 77 -13.57 -8.30 10.75
N GLU A 78 -12.89 -7.32 11.37
CA GLU A 78 -12.93 -7.15 12.82
C GLU A 78 -14.33 -6.75 13.31
N ALA A 79 -15.00 -5.85 12.59
CA ALA A 79 -16.38 -5.46 12.91
C ALA A 79 -17.35 -6.65 12.80
N SER A 80 -17.21 -7.50 11.78
CA SER A 80 -18.10 -8.66 11.60
C SER A 80 -17.94 -9.70 12.70
N LYS A 81 -16.73 -9.88 13.25
CA LYS A 81 -16.49 -10.74 14.42
C LYS A 81 -17.28 -10.25 15.64
N ILE A 82 -17.32 -8.94 15.87
CA ILE A 82 -18.04 -8.33 17.00
C ILE A 82 -19.56 -8.44 16.78
N ALA A 83 -20.03 -8.13 15.58
CA ALA A 83 -21.44 -8.16 15.23
C ALA A 83 -22.00 -9.60 15.07
N GLN A 84 -21.13 -10.61 15.01
CA GLN A 84 -21.47 -11.99 14.67
C GLN A 84 -22.15 -12.12 13.30
N GLU A 85 -21.67 -11.32 12.34
CA GLU A 85 -22.20 -11.28 10.97
C GLU A 85 -21.20 -11.87 9.96
N ILE A 86 -21.69 -12.17 8.76
CA ILE A 86 -20.87 -12.68 7.66
C ILE A 86 -20.20 -11.49 6.95
N CYS A 87 -18.88 -11.56 6.77
CA CYS A 87 -18.11 -10.65 5.92
C CYS A 87 -17.52 -11.42 4.73
N ILE A 88 -17.74 -10.94 3.51
CA ILE A 88 -17.17 -11.51 2.29
C ILE A 88 -16.28 -10.47 1.64
N THR A 89 -15.02 -10.83 1.39
CA THR A 89 -14.01 -9.97 0.76
C THR A 89 -13.20 -10.77 -0.26
N HIS A 90 -12.35 -10.10 -1.04
CA HIS A 90 -11.45 -10.78 -1.95
C HIS A 90 -10.17 -11.24 -1.24
N SER A 91 -9.54 -12.30 -1.75
CA SER A 91 -8.21 -12.73 -1.28
C SER A 91 -7.13 -11.75 -1.77
N PRO A 92 -6.03 -11.55 -1.02
CA PRO A 92 -4.88 -10.77 -1.49
C PRO A 92 -4.43 -11.21 -2.89
N GLY A 93 -4.16 -10.23 -3.77
CA GLY A 93 -3.79 -10.48 -5.17
C GLY A 93 -4.95 -10.86 -6.12
N HIS A 94 -6.18 -11.04 -5.62
CA HIS A 94 -7.34 -11.49 -6.41
C HIS A 94 -8.42 -10.40 -6.47
N MET A 95 -8.09 -9.24 -7.05
CA MET A 95 -8.99 -8.09 -7.12
C MET A 95 -10.09 -8.26 -8.19
N LEU A 96 -11.20 -7.52 -8.05
CA LEU A 96 -12.23 -7.40 -9.09
C LEU A 96 -11.71 -6.47 -10.19
N VAL A 97 -11.51 -7.01 -11.39
CA VAL A 97 -11.20 -6.20 -12.58
C VAL A 97 -12.50 -5.61 -13.12
N THR A 98 -12.54 -4.29 -13.30
CA THR A 98 -13.71 -3.57 -13.81
C THR A 98 -13.45 -3.01 -15.21
N ASP A 99 -14.51 -2.53 -15.89
CA ASP A 99 -14.41 -1.82 -17.17
C ASP A 99 -14.03 -0.34 -17.01
N VAL A 100 -13.92 0.17 -15.77
CA VAL A 100 -13.50 1.54 -15.48
C VAL A 100 -12.00 1.65 -15.71
N LYS A 101 -11.59 2.62 -16.53
CA LYS A 101 -10.16 2.90 -16.75
C LYS A 101 -9.65 3.83 -15.65
N ASP A 102 -8.39 3.69 -15.27
CA ASP A 102 -7.74 4.57 -14.27
C ASP A 102 -7.92 6.07 -14.58
N ASN A 103 -7.84 6.45 -15.86
CA ASN A 103 -8.03 7.84 -16.29
C ASN A 103 -9.48 8.34 -16.18
N ASP A 104 -10.46 7.43 -16.15
CA ASP A 104 -11.88 7.76 -16.05
C ASP A 104 -12.30 7.98 -14.58
N GLU A 105 -11.55 7.45 -13.60
CA GLU A 105 -11.83 7.64 -12.16
C GLU A 105 -11.63 9.09 -11.69
N VAL A 106 -10.75 9.84 -12.35
CA VAL A 106 -10.38 11.22 -12.01
C VAL A 106 -11.47 12.23 -12.36
N LEU A 107 -12.40 11.87 -13.25
CA LEU A 107 -13.42 12.77 -13.81
C LEU A 107 -14.76 12.76 -13.03
N GLN A 108 -14.85 12.06 -11.90
CA GLN A 108 -16.02 12.06 -11.01
C GLN A 108 -15.75 12.82 -9.72
#